data_AF-A0A328SAV2-F1
#
_entry.id   AF-A0A328SAV2-F1
#
_cell.length_a   1.000
_cell.length_b   1.000
_cell.length_c   1.000
_cell.angle_alpha   90.00
_cell.angle_beta   90.00
_cell.angle_gamma   90.00
#
_symmetry.space_group_name_H-M   'P 1'
#
loop_
_entity.id
_entity.type
_entity.pdbx_description
1 polymer ?
#
loop_
_entity_poly.entity_id
_entity_poly.type
_entity_poly.pdbx_seq_one_letter_code
_entity_poly.pdbx_strand_id
1 'polypeptide(L)' 'MVQCKLCGHEFDENEAELIDCKCGCGGDNVLCPNCGYEVRLPRTNKPRRIKKDEELSFFGKLANVLRMGN' A
#
# COMPACT_ATOMS: atom_id res chain seq x y z
N MET A 1 -16.85 -0.30 3.10
CA MET A 1 -17.40 -1.55 3.64
C MET A 1 -17.03 -2.71 2.73
N VAL A 2 -16.43 -3.75 3.30
CA VAL A 2 -15.87 -4.90 2.59
C VAL A 2 -16.51 -6.16 3.13
N GLN A 3 -16.91 -7.07 2.24
CA GLN A 3 -17.49 -8.34 2.63
C GLN A 3 -16.49 -9.48 2.42
N CYS A 4 -16.28 -10.29 3.46
CA CYS A 4 -15.49 -11.50 3.34
C CYS A 4 -16.22 -12.55 2.50
N LYS A 5 -15.59 -13.02 1.41
CA LYS A 5 -16.15 -14.07 0.55
C LYS A 5 -16.19 -15.45 1.20
N LEU A 6 -15.43 -15.66 2.28
CA LEU A 6 -15.36 -16.95 2.97
C LEU A 6 -16.46 -17.08 4.03
N CYS A 7 -16.63 -16.07 4.90
CA CYS A 7 -17.57 -16.13 6.03
C CYS A 7 -18.76 -15.18 5.90
N GLY A 8 -18.82 -14.33 4.87
CA GLY A 8 -19.91 -13.38 4.65
C GLY A 8 -19.90 -12.16 5.57
N HIS A 9 -18.93 -12.06 6.50
CA HIS A 9 -18.85 -10.95 7.44
C HIS A 9 -18.50 -9.64 6.73
N GLU A 10 -19.25 -8.59 7.05
CA GLU A 10 -19.05 -7.23 6.56
C GLU A 10 -18.28 -6.42 7.60
N PHE A 11 -17.21 -5.76 7.17
CA PHE A 11 -16.36 -4.96 8.05
C PHE A 11 -15.83 -3.72 7.32
N ASP A 12 -15.31 -2.75 8.07
CA ASP A 12 -14.69 -1.57 7.49
C ASP A 12 -13.22 -1.83 7.12
N GLU A 13 -12.82 -1.38 5.93
CA GLU A 13 -11.45 -1.55 5.44
C GLU A 13 -10.42 -0.77 6.25
N ASN A 14 -10.85 0.29 6.96
CA ASN A 14 -9.96 1.14 7.75
C ASN A 14 -9.75 0.61 9.18
N GLU A 15 -10.64 -0.25 9.66
CA GLU A 15 -10.52 -0.90 10.98
C GLU A 15 -9.76 -2.22 10.91
N ALA A 16 -9.71 -2.85 9.73
CA ALA A 16 -9.03 -4.11 9.53
C ALA A 16 -7.50 -3.96 9.37
N GLU A 17 -6.75 -4.95 9.85
CA GLU A 17 -5.31 -4.99 9.69
C GLU A 17 -4.91 -5.12 8.21
N LEU A 18 -4.16 -4.14 7.72
CA LEU A 18 -3.60 -4.11 6.38
C LEU A 18 -2.44 -5.10 6.27
N ILE A 19 -2.53 -6.00 5.29
CA ILE A 19 -1.44 -6.85 4.84
C ILE A 19 -0.81 -6.22 3.60
N ASP A 20 0.41 -5.73 3.77
CA ASP A 20 1.27 -5.39 2.64
C ASP A 20 1.78 -6.67 1.96
N CYS A 21 1.40 -6.89 0.70
CA CYS A 21 2.06 -7.92 -0.08
C CYS A 21 3.51 -7.49 -0.39
N LYS A 22 4.49 -8.16 0.22
CA LYS A 22 5.92 -7.98 -0.12
C LYS A 22 6.27 -8.36 -1.56
N CYS A 23 5.32 -8.92 -2.31
CA CYS A 23 5.47 -9.29 -3.71
C CYS A 23 5.50 -8.10 -4.69
N GLY A 24 5.32 -6.86 -4.22
CA GLY A 24 5.40 -5.67 -5.07
C GLY A 24 4.22 -5.50 -6.03
N CYS A 25 3.14 -6.27 -5.87
CA CYS A 25 1.93 -6.18 -6.69
C CYS A 25 1.10 -4.90 -6.45
N GLY A 26 1.45 -4.14 -5.40
CA GLY A 26 0.78 -2.89 -5.01
C GLY A 26 -0.70 -3.08 -4.68
N GLY A 27 -1.09 -4.29 -4.27
CA GLY A 27 -2.42 -4.58 -3.78
C GLY A 27 -2.46 -4.46 -2.26
N ASP A 28 -3.37 -3.62 -1.77
CA ASP A 28 -3.70 -3.56 -0.35
C ASP A 28 -4.64 -4.73 -0.05
N ASN A 29 -4.20 -5.65 0.80
CA ASN A 29 -5.02 -6.74 1.31
C ASN A 29 -5.36 -6.47 2.77
N VAL A 30 -6.50 -6.97 3.24
CA VAL A 30 -6.88 -6.85 4.66
C VAL A 30 -7.26 -8.21 5.22
N LEU A 31 -7.01 -8.43 6.50
CA LEU A 31 -7.50 -9.61 7.20
C LEU A 31 -8.95 -9.42 7.62
N CYS A 32 -9.79 -10.41 7.32
CA CYS A 32 -11.13 -10.46 7.90
C CYS A 32 -11.02 -10.66 9.43
N PRO A 33 -11.59 -9.77 10.26
CA PRO A 33 -11.47 -9.85 11.72
C PRO A 33 -12.18 -11.07 12.32
N ASN A 34 -13.12 -11.67 11.59
CA ASN A 34 -13.89 -12.81 12.07
C ASN A 34 -13.21 -14.17 11.78
N CYS A 35 -12.57 -14.33 10.62
CA CYS A 35 -12.04 -15.64 10.18
C CYS A 35 -10.57 -15.64 9.79
N GLY A 36 -9.90 -14.48 9.80
CA GLY A 36 -8.50 -14.35 9.39
C GLY A 36 -8.24 -14.57 7.90
N TYR A 37 -9.29 -14.63 7.07
CA TYR A 37 -9.12 -14.77 5.62
C TYR A 37 -8.61 -13.47 4.99
N GLU A 38 -7.69 -13.60 4.04
CA GLU A 38 -7.15 -12.47 3.29
C GLU A 38 -8.17 -11.98 2.26
N VAL A 39 -8.69 -10.77 2.47
CA VAL A 39 -9.61 -10.12 1.56
C VAL A 39 -8.84 -9.10 0.74
N ARG A 40 -8.82 -9.31 -0.59
CA ARG A 40 -8.25 -8.35 -1.53
C ARG A 40 -9.16 -7.14 -1.64
N LEU A 41 -8.65 -5.96 -1.29
CA LEU A 41 -9.39 -4.73 -1.52
C LEU A 41 -9.41 -4.41 -3.02
N PRO A 42 -10.54 -3.92 -3.56
CA PRO A 42 -10.53 -3.38 -4.91
C PRO A 42 -9.50 -2.25 -4.96
N ARG A 43 -8.74 -2.17 -6.06
CA ARG A 43 -7.82 -1.07 -6.34
C ARG A 43 -8.62 0.23 -6.41
N THR A 44 -8.85 0.86 -5.27
CA THR A 44 -9.28 2.24 -5.24
C THR A 44 -8.12 3.04 -5.80
N ASN A 45 -8.41 4.06 -6.60
CA ASN A 45 -7.43 5.06 -7.08
C ASN A 45 -6.85 5.87 -5.90
N LYS A 46 -6.62 5.26 -4.73
CA LYS A 46 -5.84 5.87 -3.66
C LYS A 46 -4.45 6.11 -4.25
N PRO A 47 -3.98 7.36 -4.32
CA PRO A 47 -2.62 7.63 -4.78
C PRO A 47 -1.71 6.76 -3.93
N ARG A 48 -0.90 5.93 -4.60
CA ARG A 48 0.13 5.10 -3.97
C ARG A 48 0.77 5.98 -2.91
N ARG A 49 0.83 5.54 -1.65
CA ARG A 49 1.71 6.19 -0.69
C ARG A 49 3.08 6.10 -1.31
N ILE A 50 3.51 7.18 -1.95
CA ILE A 50 4.88 7.36 -2.41
C ILE A 50 5.67 7.11 -1.14
N LYS A 51 6.43 6.00 -1.12
CA LYS A 51 7.40 5.77 -0.07
C LYS A 51 8.15 7.08 0.05
N LYS A 52 7.98 7.76 1.18
CA LYS A 52 8.54 9.10 1.39
C LYS A 52 9.99 9.08 0.91
N ASP A 53 10.31 10.07 0.11
CA ASP A 53 11.60 10.40 -0.50
C ASP A 53 12.77 10.56 0.49
N GLU A 54 12.81 9.82 1.60
CA GLU A 54 13.87 9.90 2.60
C GLU A 54 15.18 9.25 2.08
N GLU A 55 15.11 8.29 1.15
CA GLU A 55 16.30 7.78 0.45
C GLU A 55 16.70 8.59 -0.81
N LEU A 56 15.83 9.48 -1.30
CA LEU A 56 16.14 10.34 -2.45
C LEU A 56 16.97 11.58 -2.06
N SER A 57 17.17 11.82 -0.76
CA SER A 57 17.84 13.02 -0.26
C SER A 57 19.36 13.06 -0.49
N PHE A 58 20.03 11.90 -0.62
CA PHE A 58 21.48 11.85 -0.84
C PHE A 58 21.85 11.74 -2.32
N PHE A 59 21.29 10.79 -3.06
CA PHE A 59 21.54 10.65 -4.49
C PHE A 59 20.88 11.76 -5.33
N GLY A 60 19.72 12.27 -4.92
CA GLY A 60 19.05 13.38 -5.60
C GLY A 60 19.84 14.69 -5.55
N LYS A 61 20.58 14.95 -4.45
CA LYS A 61 21.47 16.12 -4.36
C LYS A 61 22.66 16.01 -5.31
N LEU A 62 23.25 14.83 -5.44
CA LEU A 62 24.36 14.60 -6.38
C LEU A 62 23.93 14.75 -7.83
N ALA A 63 22.74 14.24 -8.19
CA ALA A 63 22.20 14.35 -9.54
C ALA A 63 21.93 15.82 -9.95
N ASN A 64 21.45 16.66 -9.03
CA ASN A 64 21.21 18.08 -9.31
C ASN A 64 22.50 18.89 -9.49
N VAL A 65 23.58 18.56 -8.76
CA VAL A 65 24.89 19.24 -8.93
C VAL A 65 25.52 18.91 -10.29
N LEU A 66 25.43 17.65 -10.75
CA LEU A 66 25.92 17.25 -12.07
C LEU A 66 25.16 17.91 -13.22
N ARG A 67 23.88 18.24 -13.02
CA ARG A 67 23.04 18.85 -14.07
C ARG A 67 23.25 20.36 -14.24
N MET A 68 23.82 21.06 -13.26
CA MET A 68 24.11 22.50 -13.31
C MET A 68 25.50 22.82 -13.87
N GLY A 69 26.24 21.81 -14.36
CA GLY A 69 27.60 21.96 -14.89
C GLY A 69 27.70 21.97 -16.41
N ASN A 70 26.79 22.64 -17.13
CA ASN A 70 26.96 22.97 -18.56
C ASN A 70 26.36 24.33 -18.88
#